data_AF-A0A843GGX1-F1
#
_entry.id   AF-A0A843GGX1-F1
#
_cell.length_a   1.000
_cell.length_b   1.000
_cell.length_c   1.000
_cell.angle_alpha   90.00
_cell.angle_beta   90.00
_cell.angle_gamma   90.00
#
_symmetry.space_group_name_H-M   'P 1'
#
loop_
_entity.id
_entity.type
_entity.pdbx_description
1 polymer ?
#
loop_
_entity_poly.entity_id
_entity_poly.type
_entity_poly.pdbx_seq_one_letter_code
_entity_poly.pdbx_strand_id
1 'polypeptide(L)'
;MRYKIGDKVILKKGAPLYKSSNALLSSSKLKEEKITYITRVVNGKHPYNTTGDLGWMNESDISLYEVNPEPIDNKYEMEIELIDINGLLDYLKENKNKVIIMKSEDVERIINES
;
A
#
# COMPACT_ATOMS: atom_id res chain seq x y z
N MET A 1 17.80 -8.34 -5.42
CA MET A 1 16.45 -8.81 -5.06
C MET A 1 15.62 -7.60 -4.70
N ARG A 2 14.52 -7.39 -5.44
CA ARG A 2 13.61 -6.26 -5.30
C ARG A 2 12.61 -6.41 -4.15
N TYR A 3 12.15 -7.63 -3.83
CA TYR A 3 11.09 -7.87 -2.84
C TYR A 3 11.61 -8.53 -1.56
N LYS A 4 10.88 -8.33 -0.46
CA LYS A 4 11.16 -8.85 0.88
C LYS A 4 10.02 -9.73 1.38
N ILE A 5 10.29 -10.61 2.36
CA ILE A 5 9.26 -11.40 3.04
C ILE A 5 8.23 -10.45 3.67
N GLY A 6 6.95 -10.73 3.44
CA GLY A 6 5.84 -9.90 3.90
C GLY A 6 5.35 -8.87 2.89
N ASP A 7 6.10 -8.58 1.82
CA ASP A 7 5.63 -7.66 0.78
C ASP A 7 4.35 -8.19 0.14
N LYS A 8 3.34 -7.32 0.07
CA LYS A 8 2.13 -7.58 -0.72
C LYS A 8 2.44 -7.33 -2.18
N VAL A 9 2.15 -8.31 -3.03
CA VAL A 9 2.53 -8.31 -4.43
C VAL A 9 1.41 -8.81 -5.33
N ILE A 10 1.49 -8.44 -6.60
CA ILE A 10 0.65 -8.95 -7.67
C ILE A 10 1.50 -9.91 -8.51
N LEU A 11 0.99 -11.11 -8.73
CA LEU A 11 1.58 -12.11 -9.61
C LEU A 11 0.90 -12.08 -10.97
N LYS A 12 1.67 -11.93 -12.04
CA LYS A 12 1.13 -11.84 -13.39
C LYS A 12 0.44 -13.14 -13.81
N LYS A 13 -0.71 -13.02 -14.49
CA LYS A 13 -1.35 -14.15 -15.17
C LYS A 13 -0.37 -14.82 -16.14
N GLY A 14 -0.31 -16.14 -16.14
CA GLY A 14 0.58 -16.92 -17.01
C GLY A 14 2.03 -17.02 -16.52
N ALA A 15 2.38 -16.39 -15.39
CA ALA A 15 3.71 -16.49 -14.81
C ALA A 15 4.08 -17.97 -14.52
N PRO A 16 5.31 -18.40 -14.88
CA PRO A 16 5.78 -19.75 -14.60
C PRO A 16 5.97 -19.99 -13.09
N LEU A 17 5.61 -21.20 -12.65
CA LEU A 17 5.79 -21.68 -11.29
C LEU A 17 6.82 -22.81 -11.29
N TYR A 18 7.89 -22.64 -10.52
CA TYR A 18 9.01 -23.57 -10.49
C TYR A 18 9.00 -24.39 -9.19
N LYS A 19 9.35 -25.68 -9.27
CA LYS A 19 9.42 -26.57 -8.09
C LYS A 19 10.51 -26.18 -7.09
N SER A 20 11.57 -25.54 -7.55
CA SER A 20 12.67 -25.03 -6.71
C SER A 20 13.21 -23.72 -7.25
N SER A 21 13.96 -22.98 -6.43
CA SER A 21 14.57 -21.69 -6.81
C SER A 21 15.61 -21.79 -7.92
N ASN A 22 16.05 -23.00 -8.28
CA ASN A 22 17.07 -23.24 -9.31
C ASN A 22 16.60 -24.24 -10.39
N ALA A 23 15.31 -24.58 -10.41
CA ALA A 23 14.76 -25.49 -11.41
C ALA A 23 15.01 -24.98 -12.83
N LEU A 24 15.28 -25.88 -13.78
CA LEU A 24 15.49 -25.51 -15.18
C LEU A 24 14.18 -25.28 -15.92
N LEU A 25 13.12 -25.99 -15.51
CA LEU A 25 11.82 -25.98 -16.18
C LEU A 25 10.72 -25.60 -15.20
N SER A 26 9.76 -24.82 -15.68
CA SER A 26 8.53 -24.52 -14.95
C SER A 26 7.70 -25.79 -14.81
N SER A 27 7.11 -26.00 -13.65
CA SER A 27 6.20 -27.12 -13.39
C SER A 27 4.77 -26.81 -13.83
N SER A 28 4.36 -25.55 -13.74
CA SER A 28 3.05 -25.09 -14.18
C SER A 28 3.11 -23.58 -14.44
N LYS A 29 1.96 -22.99 -14.74
CA LYS A 29 1.77 -21.54 -14.89
C LYS A 29 0.58 -21.09 -14.07
N LEU A 30 0.66 -19.86 -13.56
CA LEU A 30 -0.45 -19.23 -12.87
C LEU A 30 -1.61 -18.99 -13.86
N LYS A 31 -2.83 -19.41 -13.50
CA LYS A 31 -4.00 -19.36 -14.41
C LYS A 31 -4.60 -17.96 -14.55
N GLU A 32 -4.48 -17.16 -13.51
CA GLU A 32 -5.08 -15.83 -13.36
C GLU A 32 -4.13 -14.93 -12.58
N GLU A 33 -4.35 -13.62 -12.63
CA GLU A 33 -3.59 -12.70 -11.79
C GLU A 33 -3.91 -12.96 -10.31
N LYS A 34 -2.92 -12.85 -9.43
CA LYS A 34 -3.11 -13.12 -8.01
C LYS A 34 -2.42 -12.11 -7.14
N ILE A 35 -3.18 -11.49 -6.24
CA ILE A 35 -2.65 -10.70 -5.13
C ILE A 35 -2.28 -11.65 -3.99
N THR A 36 -1.06 -11.56 -3.49
CA THR A 36 -0.52 -12.44 -2.43
C THR A 36 0.60 -11.75 -1.66
N TYR A 37 1.28 -12.49 -0.79
CA TYR A 37 2.43 -12.03 -0.02
C TYR A 37 3.66 -12.89 -0.29
N ILE A 38 4.84 -12.26 -0.32
CA ILE A 38 6.11 -12.99 -0.37
C ILE A 38 6.33 -13.73 0.96
N THR A 39 6.59 -15.03 0.89
CA THR A 39 6.84 -15.88 2.07
C THR A 39 8.29 -16.33 2.19
N ARG A 40 9.02 -16.42 1.07
CA ARG A 40 10.43 -16.83 1.03
C ARG A 40 11.18 -16.04 -0.02
N VAL A 41 12.44 -15.74 0.30
CA VAL A 41 13.40 -15.09 -0.57
C VAL A 41 14.72 -15.84 -0.47
N VAL A 42 15.28 -16.29 -1.60
CA VAL A 42 16.57 -17.00 -1.65
C VAL A 42 17.40 -16.57 -2.85
N ASN A 43 18.72 -16.71 -2.74
CA ASN A 43 19.60 -16.48 -3.88
C ASN A 43 19.54 -17.66 -4.85
N GLY A 44 18.86 -17.46 -5.97
CA GLY A 44 18.63 -18.47 -7.00
C GLY A 44 18.00 -17.85 -8.25
N LYS A 45 17.79 -18.67 -9.29
CA LYS A 45 17.21 -18.25 -10.57
C LYS A 45 15.76 -17.74 -10.44
N HIS A 46 15.00 -18.33 -9.53
CA HIS A 46 13.61 -18.02 -9.23
C HIS A 46 13.54 -17.67 -7.74
N PRO A 47 13.88 -16.44 -7.35
CA PRO A 47 14.25 -16.13 -5.97
C PRO A 47 13.07 -16.02 -4.99
N TYR A 48 11.83 -15.98 -5.48
CA TYR A 48 10.65 -15.67 -4.65
C TYR A 48 9.67 -16.83 -4.55
N ASN A 49 9.08 -17.02 -3.38
CA ASN A 49 7.89 -17.84 -3.18
C ASN A 49 6.82 -17.03 -2.43
N THR A 50 5.56 -17.42 -2.56
CA THR A 50 4.41 -16.66 -2.03
C THR A 50 3.46 -17.53 -1.22
N THR A 51 2.53 -16.89 -0.51
CA THR A 51 1.48 -17.59 0.26
C THR A 51 0.79 -18.67 -0.56
N GLY A 52 0.66 -19.85 0.05
CA GLY A 52 0.13 -21.06 -0.58
C GLY A 52 1.19 -21.93 -1.27
N ASP A 53 2.48 -21.57 -1.18
CA ASP A 53 3.62 -22.31 -1.75
C ASP A 53 3.38 -22.74 -3.22
N LEU A 54 2.83 -21.80 -4.01
CA LEU A 54 2.40 -22.03 -5.40
C LEU A 54 3.55 -22.47 -6.33
N GLY A 55 4.78 -22.12 -5.95
CA GLY A 55 6.01 -22.36 -6.70
C GLY A 55 6.96 -21.18 -6.55
N TRP A 56 8.22 -21.40 -6.92
CA TRP A 56 9.21 -20.34 -7.03
C TRP A 56 8.94 -19.52 -8.30
N MET A 57 9.27 -18.23 -8.29
CA MET A 57 8.93 -17.27 -9.35
C MET A 57 10.10 -16.34 -9.68
N ASN A 58 10.09 -15.80 -10.90
CA ASN A 58 11.04 -14.76 -11.31
C ASN A 58 10.65 -13.40 -10.75
N GLU A 59 11.64 -12.51 -10.61
CA GLU A 59 11.39 -11.12 -10.24
C GLU A 59 10.50 -10.39 -11.27
N SER A 60 10.68 -10.69 -12.56
CA SER A 60 9.93 -10.06 -13.66
C SER A 60 8.43 -10.40 -13.69
N ASP A 61 8.03 -11.46 -12.98
CA ASP A 61 6.66 -11.98 -12.95
C ASP A 61 5.85 -11.43 -11.77
N ILE A 62 6.47 -10.55 -10.98
CA ILE A 62 5.92 -9.96 -9.77
C ILE A 62 5.90 -8.44 -9.94
N SER A 63 4.87 -7.79 -9.41
CA SER A 63 4.85 -6.34 -9.17
C SER A 63 4.48 -6.07 -7.72
N LEU A 64 4.97 -4.96 -7.16
CA LEU A 64 4.53 -4.54 -5.83
C LEU A 64 3.04 -4.22 -5.90
N TYR A 65 2.28 -4.64 -4.89
CA TYR A 65 0.90 -4.18 -4.77
C TYR A 65 0.93 -2.75 -4.27
N GLU A 66 0.86 -1.80 -5.19
CA GLU A 66 0.66 -0.41 -4.88
C GLU A 66 -0.83 -0.19 -4.65
N VAL A 67 -1.20 0.28 -3.46
CA VAL A 67 -2.53 0.83 -3.25
C VAL A 67 -2.54 2.13 -4.03
N ASN A 68 -2.99 2.09 -5.28
CA ASN A 68 -3.39 3.33 -5.92
C ASN A 68 -4.59 3.79 -5.07
N PRO A 69 -4.54 4.94 -4.38
CA PRO A 69 -5.75 5.47 -3.81
C PRO A 69 -6.72 5.55 -4.98
N GLU A 70 -7.82 4.79 -4.92
CA GLU A 70 -8.91 5.04 -5.85
C GLU A 70 -9.18 6.56 -5.76
N PRO A 71 -9.43 7.25 -6.88
CA PRO A 71 -10.05 8.55 -6.79
C PRO A 71 -11.18 8.38 -5.78
N ILE A 72 -11.13 9.13 -4.68
CA ILE A 72 -12.28 9.18 -3.79
C ILE A 72 -13.40 9.63 -4.71
N ASP A 73 -14.27 8.70 -5.09
CA ASP A 73 -15.56 9.05 -5.66
C ASP A 73 -16.18 9.90 -4.56
N ASN A 74 -16.22 11.22 -4.77
CA ASN A 74 -16.77 12.22 -3.85
C ASN A 74 -18.28 12.01 -3.64
N LYS A 75 -18.77 10.78 -3.74
CA LYS A 75 -20.09 10.30 -3.39
C LYS A 75 -20.33 10.31 -1.88
N TYR A 76 -19.26 10.43 -1.11
CA TYR A 76 -19.33 11.09 0.20
C TYR A 76 -18.89 12.54 -0.01
N GLU A 77 -19.83 13.37 -0.46
CA GLU A 77 -19.82 14.74 0.05
C GLU A 77 -19.79 14.55 1.58
N MET A 78 -18.64 14.80 2.20
CA MET A 78 -18.73 15.38 3.53
C MET A 78 -19.53 16.65 3.27
N GLU A 79 -20.82 16.63 3.60
CA GLU A 79 -21.42 17.81 4.18
C GLU A 79 -20.50 18.16 5.35
N ILE A 80 -19.49 18.98 5.06
CA ILE A 80 -19.04 19.95 6.03
C ILE A 80 -20.32 20.75 6.24
N GLU A 81 -21.14 20.33 7.22
CA GLU A 81 -21.99 21.28 7.90
C GLU A 81 -21.03 22.41 8.21
N LEU A 82 -21.21 23.53 7.52
CA LEU A 82 -20.64 24.79 7.92
C LEU A 82 -21.00 24.86 9.40
N ILE A 83 -20.03 24.54 10.27
CA ILE A 83 -20.17 24.83 11.68
C ILE A 83 -20.54 26.29 11.66
N ASP A 84 -21.78 26.59 12.09
CA ASP A 84 -22.20 27.97 12.30
C ASP A 84 -21.03 28.63 13.03
N ILE A 85 -20.53 29.72 12.47
CA ILE A 85 -19.40 30.46 13.02
C ILE A 85 -19.62 30.69 14.53
N ASN A 86 -20.87 30.80 14.97
CA ASN A 86 -21.23 30.89 16.38
C ASN A 86 -20.92 29.62 17.18
N GLY A 87 -21.20 28.43 16.65
CA GLY A 87 -20.85 27.15 17.28
C GLY A 87 -19.35 26.94 17.38
N LEU A 88 -18.58 27.35 16.35
CA LEU A 88 -17.12 27.35 16.43
C LEU A 88 -16.64 28.32 17.52
N LEU A 89 -17.19 29.54 17.55
CA LEU A 89 -16.86 30.55 18.56
C LEU A 89 -17.19 30.08 19.98
N ASP A 90 -18.29 29.37 20.18
CA ASP A 90 -18.69 28.85 21.49
C ASP A 90 -17.76 27.73 21.94
N TYR A 91 -17.41 26.79 21.06
CA TYR A 91 -16.41 25.77 21.34
C TYR A 91 -15.04 26.37 21.69
N LEU A 92 -14.61 27.40 20.93
CA LEU A 92 -13.36 28.12 21.18
C LEU A 92 -13.40 28.88 22.53
N LYS A 93 -14.55 29.42 22.93
CA LYS A 93 -14.72 30.08 24.24
C LYS A 93 -14.64 29.09 25.40
N GLU A 94 -15.23 27.90 25.24
CA GLU A 94 -15.23 26.84 26.26
C GLU A 94 -13.86 26.15 26.38
N ASN A 95 -13.09 26.11 25.29
CA ASN A 95 -11.82 25.37 25.21
C ASN A 95 -10.59 26.27 25.03
N LYS A 96 -10.63 27.53 25.48
CA LYS A 96 -9.56 28.54 25.30
C LYS A 96 -8.14 28.08 25.63
N ASN A 97 -7.99 27.10 26.52
CA ASN A 97 -6.68 26.59 26.95
C ASN A 97 -6.16 25.41 26.11
N LYS A 98 -6.92 24.93 25.11
CA LYS A 98 -6.58 23.77 24.27
C LYS A 98 -6.42 24.10 22.79
N VAL A 99 -6.73 25.34 22.39
CA VAL A 99 -6.69 25.76 20.99
C VAL A 99 -5.43 26.59 20.76
N ILE A 100 -4.52 26.06 19.95
CA ILE A 100 -3.38 26.82 19.44
C ILE A 100 -3.85 27.49 18.15
N ILE A 101 -4.05 28.81 18.17
CA ILE A 101 -4.25 29.60 16.95
C ILE A 101 -2.87 29.79 16.33
N MET A 102 -2.54 28.96 15.34
CA MET A 102 -1.31 29.12 14.55
C MET A 102 -1.59 30.04 13.37
N LYS A 103 -0.62 30.90 13.02
CA LYS A 103 -0.69 31.64 11.75
C LYS A 103 -0.50 30.64 10.61
N SER A 104 -1.11 30.91 9.45
CA SER A 104 -1.00 30.04 8.27
C SER A 104 0.45 29.76 7.88
N GLU A 105 1.32 30.76 8.02
CA GLU A 105 2.77 30.68 7.75
C GLU A 105 3.49 29.65 8.65
N ASP A 106 3.03 29.47 9.89
CA ASP A 106 3.63 28.51 10.83
C ASP A 106 3.23 27.06 10.51
N VAL A 107 2.02 26.87 9.93
CA VAL A 107 1.51 25.55 9.52
C VAL A 107 2.27 25.02 8.31
N GLU A 108 2.51 25.88 7.32
CA GLU A 108 3.27 25.52 6.12
C GLU A 108 4.71 25.10 6.45
N ARG A 109 5.32 25.71 7.46
CA ARG A 109 6.67 25.33 7.91
C ARG A 109 6.71 23.93 8.52
N ILE A 110 5.73 23.57 9.35
CA ILE A 110 5.68 22.24 10.01
C ILE A 110 5.53 21.11 8.97
N ILE A 111 4.70 21.32 7.95
CA ILE A 111 4.47 20.32 6.90
C ILE A 111 5.75 20.06 6.08
N ASN A 112 6.56 21.08 5.86
CA ASN A 112 7.75 21.00 5.01
C ASN A 112 9.01 20.54 5.76
N GLU A 113 8.98 20.48 7.09
CA GLU A 113 10.10 20.04 7.94
C GLU A 113 9.89 18.64 8.56
N SER A 114 8.79 17.94 8.21
CA SER A 114 8.42 16.58 8.66
C SER A 114 8.71 15.52 7.60
#